data_AF-A0A3M8G4S5-F1
#
_entry.id   AF-A0A3M8G4S5-F1
#
_cell.length_a   1.000
_cell.length_b   1.000
_cell.length_c   1.000
_cell.angle_alpha   90.00
_cell.angle_beta   90.00
_cell.angle_gamma   90.00
#
_symmetry.space_group_name_H-M   'P 1'
#
loop_
_entity.id
_entity.type
_entity.pdbx_description
1 polymer ?
#
loop_
_entity_poly.entity_id
_entity_poly.type
_entity_poly.pdbx_seq_one_letter_code
_entity_poly.pdbx_strand_id
1 'polypeptide(L)'
;MNSSEFKPIYSLKIARMIINLTQYRLSKLSSISQVTISKIENGIVRPRDKTILKIEKIVGPVDWERTFSEGFIQRRKVNHEL
;
A
#
# COMPACT_ATOMS: atom_id res chain seq x y z
N MET A 1 17.21 10.88 -21.81
CA MET A 1 16.46 10.84 -20.53
C MET A 1 16.71 9.47 -19.93
N ASN A 2 17.53 9.39 -18.88
CA ASN A 2 17.88 8.11 -18.26
C ASN A 2 16.68 7.57 -17.47
N SER A 3 16.00 6.59 -18.05
CA SER A 3 15.04 5.71 -17.42
C SER A 3 15.74 4.64 -16.57
N SER A 4 16.60 5.07 -15.64
CA SER A 4 17.30 4.17 -14.72
C SER A 4 16.56 4.05 -13.38
N GLU A 5 15.91 2.92 -13.19
CA GLU A 5 15.69 2.23 -11.90
C GLU A 5 15.11 3.04 -10.73
N PHE A 6 13.85 3.46 -10.82
CA PHE A 6 13.10 3.74 -9.59
C PHE A 6 12.69 2.41 -8.93
N LYS A 7 13.58 1.85 -8.11
CA LYS A 7 13.17 0.84 -7.13
C LYS A 7 12.22 1.54 -6.14
N PRO A 8 11.01 1.02 -5.89
CA PRO A 8 10.11 1.66 -4.94
C PRO A 8 10.74 1.63 -3.55
N ILE A 9 10.74 2.79 -2.88
CA ILE A 9 11.30 2.94 -1.53
C ILE A 9 10.18 2.90 -0.48
N TYR A 10 8.93 3.18 -0.87
CA TYR A 10 7.83 3.42 0.03
C TYR A 10 6.83 2.27 0.05
N SER A 11 6.30 1.96 1.24
CA SER A 11 5.13 1.12 1.39
C SER A 11 3.88 1.79 0.78
N LEU A 12 2.84 1.01 0.51
CA LEU A 12 1.59 1.50 -0.06
C LEU A 12 1.02 2.69 0.72
N LYS A 13 1.01 2.58 2.06
CA LYS A 13 0.46 3.62 2.93
C LYS A 13 1.21 4.95 2.75
N ILE A 14 2.54 4.90 2.71
CA ILE A 14 3.38 6.09 2.54
C ILE A 14 3.25 6.65 1.13
N ALA A 15 3.32 5.81 0.10
CA ALA A 15 3.13 6.22 -1.29
C ALA A 15 1.79 6.95 -1.48
N ARG A 16 0.70 6.39 -0.93
CA ARG A 16 -0.63 7.00 -0.94
C ARG A 16 -0.67 8.36 -0.23
N MET A 17 -0.02 8.47 0.93
CA MET A 17 -0.01 9.71 1.73
C MET A 17 0.81 10.82 1.08
N ILE A 18 1.91 10.51 0.42
CA ILE A 18 2.74 11.49 -0.32
C ILE A 18 1.92 12.22 -1.37
N ILE A 19 1.00 11.52 -2.05
CA ILE A 19 0.10 12.10 -3.05
C ILE A 19 -1.26 12.52 -2.46
N ASN A 20 -1.36 12.68 -1.13
CA ASN A 20 -2.53 13.16 -0.41
C ASN A 20 -3.84 12.38 -0.65
N LEU A 21 -3.74 11.07 -0.90
CA LEU A 21 -4.92 10.22 -1.03
C LEU A 21 -5.32 9.60 0.31
N THR A 22 -6.62 9.57 0.59
CA THR A 22 -7.18 8.70 1.64
C THR A 22 -7.36 7.28 1.11
N GLN A 23 -7.48 6.28 2.00
CA GLN A 23 -7.83 4.91 1.58
C GLN A 23 -9.14 4.86 0.78
N TYR A 24 -10.11 5.70 1.14
CA TYR A 24 -11.37 5.85 0.41
C TYR A 24 -11.16 6.41 -1.00
N ARG A 25 -10.33 7.44 -1.17
CA ARG A 25 -10.04 7.99 -2.50
C ARG A 25 -9.28 6.99 -3.37
N LEU A 26 -8.28 6.29 -2.82
CA LEU A 26 -7.59 5.21 -3.54
C LEU A 26 -8.55 4.09 -3.94
N SER A 27 -9.51 3.75 -3.07
CA SER A 27 -10.56 2.77 -3.36
C SER A 27 -11.37 3.14 -4.60
N LYS A 28 -11.84 4.39 -4.68
CA LYS A 28 -12.61 4.88 -5.83
C LYS A 28 -11.80 4.86 -7.12
N LEU A 29 -10.55 5.30 -7.07
CA LEU A 29 -9.69 5.37 -8.26
C LEU A 29 -9.28 3.98 -8.77
N SER A 30 -9.02 3.03 -7.88
CA SER A 30 -8.55 1.68 -8.24
C SER A 30 -9.68 0.67 -8.48
N SER A 31 -10.92 1.03 -8.11
CA SER A 31 -12.06 0.10 -8.02
C SER A 31 -11.74 -1.13 -7.14
N ILE A 32 -10.98 -0.92 -6.07
CA ILE A 32 -10.70 -1.91 -5.02
C ILE A 32 -11.44 -1.45 -3.77
N SER A 33 -12.06 -2.36 -3.00
CA SER A 33 -12.77 -1.95 -1.79
C SER A 33 -11.82 -1.28 -0.78
N GLN A 34 -12.30 -0.26 -0.07
CA GLN A 34 -11.52 0.40 0.98
C GLN A 34 -11.05 -0.59 2.06
N VAL A 35 -11.89 -1.58 2.39
CA VAL A 35 -11.55 -2.65 3.35
C VAL A 35 -10.37 -3.47 2.84
N THR A 36 -10.35 -3.82 1.56
CA THR A 36 -9.21 -4.54 0.95
C THR A 36 -7.93 -3.71 1.01
N ILE A 37 -7.99 -2.41 0.68
CA ILE A 37 -6.84 -1.50 0.80
C ILE A 37 -6.32 -1.45 2.24
N SER A 38 -7.22 -1.31 3.21
CA SER A 38 -6.85 -1.31 4.63
C SER A 38 -6.19 -2.63 5.05
N LYS A 39 -6.73 -3.79 4.63
CA LYS A 39 -6.11 -5.10 4.91
C LYS A 39 -4.72 -5.23 4.29
N ILE A 40 -4.50 -4.68 3.10
CA ILE A 40 -3.18 -4.68 2.45
C ILE A 40 -2.21 -3.78 3.22
N GLU A 41 -2.57 -2.54 3.50
CA GLU A 41 -1.71 -1.59 4.23
C GLU A 41 -1.35 -2.05 5.65
N ASN A 42 -2.22 -2.82 6.28
CA ASN A 42 -1.98 -3.42 7.61
C ASN A 42 -1.29 -4.79 7.54
N GLY A 43 -0.83 -5.21 6.36
CA GLY A 43 -0.10 -6.46 6.20
C GLY A 43 -0.92 -7.74 6.38
N ILE A 44 -2.26 -7.63 6.39
CA ILE A 44 -3.18 -8.77 6.64
C ILE A 44 -3.34 -9.63 5.39
N VAL A 45 -3.36 -9.00 4.21
CA VAL A 45 -3.56 -9.70 2.93
C VAL A 45 -2.53 -9.21 1.93
N ARG A 46 -1.90 -10.17 1.22
CA ARG A 46 -1.09 -9.88 0.04
C ARG A 46 -2.01 -9.70 -1.19
N PRO A 47 -1.90 -8.59 -1.94
CA PRO A 47 -2.67 -8.38 -3.16
C PRO A 47 -2.20 -9.31 -4.27
N ARG A 48 -3.10 -9.63 -5.20
CA ARG A 48 -2.76 -10.33 -6.45
C ARG A 48 -2.22 -9.33 -7.47
N ASP A 49 -1.55 -9.82 -8.52
CA ASP A 49 -0.93 -8.99 -9.57
C ASP A 49 -1.89 -7.97 -10.18
N LYS A 50 -3.14 -8.37 -10.47
CA LYS A 50 -4.15 -7.43 -11.00
C LYS A 50 -4.47 -6.29 -10.04
N THR A 51 -4.45 -6.55 -8.73
CA THR A 51 -4.66 -5.56 -7.67
C THR A 51 -3.44 -4.65 -7.53
N ILE A 52 -2.24 -5.22 -7.61
CA ILE A 52 -0.96 -4.49 -7.62
C ILE A 52 -0.96 -3.48 -8.76
N LEU A 53 -1.17 -3.92 -9.99
CA LEU A 53 -1.16 -3.07 -11.18
C LEU A 53 -2.18 -1.92 -11.10
N LYS A 54 -3.38 -2.20 -10.57
CA LYS A 54 -4.42 -1.18 -10.38
C LYS A 54 -4.00 -0.11 -9.39
N ILE A 55 -3.35 -0.50 -8.29
CA ILE A 55 -2.88 0.42 -7.26
C ILE A 55 -1.70 1.23 -7.78
N GLU A 56 -0.70 0.57 -8.36
CA GLU A 56 0.53 1.22 -8.83
C GLU A 56 0.29 2.18 -10.00
N LYS A 57 -0.73 1.93 -10.82
CA LYS A 57 -1.19 2.89 -11.83
C LYS A 57 -1.60 4.25 -11.23
N ILE A 58 -1.99 4.29 -9.96
CA ILE A 58 -2.46 5.50 -9.27
C ILE A 58 -1.38 6.10 -8.38
N VAL A 59 -0.70 5.26 -7.60
CA VAL A 59 0.26 5.72 -6.58
C VAL A 59 1.72 5.64 -7.01
N GLY A 60 2.00 5.08 -8.19
CA GLY A 60 3.34 4.71 -8.63
C GLY A 60 3.80 3.36 -8.07
N PRO A 61 5.05 2.93 -8.37
CA PRO A 61 5.62 1.69 -7.87
C PRO A 61 5.58 1.59 -6.33
N VAL A 62 5.28 0.40 -5.80
CA VAL A 62 5.16 0.17 -4.34
C VAL A 62 6.14 -0.90 -3.87
N ASP A 63 6.76 -0.67 -2.70
CA ASP A 63 7.52 -1.70 -2.01
C ASP A 63 6.56 -2.58 -1.22
N TRP A 64 6.17 -3.69 -1.83
CA TRP A 64 5.19 -4.61 -1.27
C TRP A 64 5.75 -5.34 -0.04
N GLU A 65 7.02 -5.77 -0.04
CA GLU A 65 7.60 -6.42 1.14
C GLU A 65 7.68 -5.48 2.34
N ARG A 66 8.05 -4.23 2.11
CA ARG A 66 7.99 -3.19 3.14
C ARG A 66 6.56 -2.95 3.63
N THR A 67 5.57 -2.91 2.72
CA THR A 67 4.15 -2.77 3.07
C THR A 67 3.70 -3.85 4.06
N PHE A 68 4.04 -5.12 3.82
CA PHE A 68 3.67 -6.21 4.73
C PHE A 68 4.43 -6.15 6.05
N SER A 69 5.74 -5.84 5.99
CA SER A 69 6.60 -5.78 7.16
C SER A 69 6.14 -4.69 8.13
N GLU A 70 5.89 -3.48 7.63
CA GLU A 70 5.40 -2.36 8.42
C GLU A 70 3.99 -2.61 8.98
N GLY A 71 3.08 -3.14 8.16
CA GLY A 71 1.73 -3.47 8.59
C GLY A 71 1.70 -4.52 9.71
N PHE A 72 2.54 -5.55 9.61
CA PHE A 72 2.68 -6.58 10.64
C PHE A 72 3.21 -6.02 11.97
N ILE A 73 4.24 -5.18 11.92
CA ILE A 73 4.81 -4.51 13.11
C ILE A 73 3.76 -3.64 13.78
N GLN A 74 3.02 -2.84 13.00
CA GLN A 74 1.99 -1.96 13.54
C GLN A 74 0.90 -2.74 14.29
N ARG A 75 0.42 -3.85 13.71
CA ARG A 75 -0.60 -4.70 14.34
C ARG A 75 -0.11 -5.33 15.64
N ARG A 76 1.16 -5.76 15.70
CA ARG A 76 1.73 -6.35 16.91
C ARG A 76 1.84 -5.35 18.05
N LYS A 77 2.27 -4.11 17.78
CA LYS A 77 2.34 -3.06 18.80
C LYS A 77 0.97 -2.80 19.44
N VAL A 78 -0.07 -2.65 18.61
CA VAL A 78 -1.45 -2.40 19.08
C VAL A 78 -1.97 -3.52 20.00
N ASN A 79 -1.59 -4.78 19.73
CA ASN A 79 -2.07 -5.92 20.53
C ASN A 79 -1.34 -6.11 21.87
N HIS A 80 -0.20 -5.44 22.09
CA HIS A 80 0.57 -5.53 23.34
C HIS A 80 0.36 -4.33 24.28
N GLU A 81 -0.40 -3.33 23.83
CA GLU A 81 -0.73 -2.11 24.59
C GLU A 81 -2.18 -2.13 25.14
N LEU A 82 -2.88 -3.27 24.99
CA LEU A 82 -4.23 -3.54 25.51
C LEU A 82 -4.19 -4.67 26.54
#